data_AF-A0A3M1L202-F1
#
_entry.id   AF-A0A3M1L202-F1
#
_cell.length_a   1.000
_cell.length_b   1.000
_cell.length_c   1.000
_cell.angle_alpha   90.00
_cell.angle_beta   90.00
_cell.angle_gamma   90.00
#
_symmetry.space_group_name_H-M   'P 1'
#
loop_
_entity.id
_entity.type
_entity.pdbx_description
1 polymer ?
#
loop_
_entity_poly.entity_id
_entity_poly.type
_entity_poly.pdbx_seq_one_letter_code
_entity_poly.pdbx_strand_id
1 'polypeptide(L)'
;HHEWACFAAQQAAEKAVKAVHASRGRKALGNLVTELLEALRDEGAGIDDALLDRARALDKLYIPTRYPNGLAGGAPADFYTPGEAKRAIADAEAIVEVCRRMLPGR
;
A
#
# COMPACT_ATOMS: atom_id res chain seq x y z
N HIS A 1 -12.83 0.51 -14.39
CA HIS A 1 -11.82 -0.36 -13.76
C HIS A 1 -11.37 0.26 -12.43
N HIS A 2 -12.21 0.16 -11.40
CA HIS A 2 -11.93 0.66 -10.05
C HIS A 2 -11.15 -0.37 -9.23
N GLU A 3 -11.44 -1.65 -9.46
CA GLU A 3 -10.73 -2.81 -8.95
C GLU A 3 -9.22 -2.76 -9.26
N TRP A 4 -8.88 -2.43 -10.50
CA TRP A 4 -7.49 -2.28 -10.93
C TRP A 4 -6.82 -1.07 -10.30
N ALA A 5 -7.54 0.04 -10.13
CA ALA A 5 -7.01 1.23 -9.48
C ALA A 5 -6.67 0.95 -8.00
N CYS A 6 -7.56 0.26 -7.28
CA CYS A 6 -7.32 -0.17 -5.90
C CYS A 6 -6.11 -1.11 -5.79
N PHE A 7 -5.99 -2.09 -6.69
CA PHE A 7 -4.83 -2.99 -6.74
C PHE A 7 -3.53 -2.25 -7.01
N ALA A 8 -3.51 -1.41 -8.05
CA ALA A 8 -2.34 -0.63 -8.44
C ALA A 8 -1.90 0.33 -7.32
N ALA A 9 -2.86 0.94 -6.61
CA ALA A 9 -2.57 1.80 -5.46
C ALA A 9 -1.87 1.04 -4.32
N GLN A 10 -2.38 -0.15 -3.95
CA GLN A 10 -1.72 -1.00 -2.95
C GLN A 10 -0.30 -1.39 -3.39
N GLN A 11 -0.13 -1.80 -4.65
CA GLN A 11 1.18 -2.15 -5.20
C GLN A 11 2.15 -0.96 -5.23
N ALA A 12 1.68 0.23 -5.57
CA ALA A 12 2.50 1.44 -5.58
C ALA A 12 3.05 1.75 -4.17
N ALA A 13 2.20 1.67 -3.15
CA ALA A 13 2.62 1.83 -1.76
C ALA A 13 3.62 0.73 -1.34
N GLU A 14 3.34 -0.55 -1.64
CA GLU A 14 4.23 -1.67 -1.35
C GLU A 14 5.64 -1.44 -1.93
N LYS A 15 5.73 -1.10 -3.22
CA LYS A 15 7.03 -0.90 -3.87
C LYS A 15 7.76 0.33 -3.36
N ALA A 16 7.06 1.41 -3.02
CA ALA A 16 7.68 2.61 -2.45
C ALA A 16 8.36 2.31 -1.10
N VAL A 17 7.68 1.59 -0.20
CA VAL A 17 8.25 1.24 1.10
C VAL A 17 9.41 0.25 0.92
N LYS A 18 9.29 -0.73 0.02
CA LYS A 18 10.39 -1.64 -0.34
C LYS A 18 11.61 -0.90 -0.90
N ALA A 19 11.41 0.18 -1.65
CA ALA A 19 12.51 0.98 -2.18
C ALA A 19 13.30 1.67 -1.04
N VAL A 20 12.63 2.14 0.01
CA VAL A 20 13.30 2.72 1.19
C VAL A 20 14.11 1.65 1.93
N HIS A 21 13.56 0.44 2.11
CA HIS A 21 14.33 -0.68 2.65
C HIS A 21 15.56 -1.00 1.80
N ALA A 22 15.39 -1.07 0.47
CA ALA A 22 16.48 -1.33 -0.46
C ALA A 22 17.56 -0.23 -0.44
N SER A 23 17.19 1.05 -0.34
CA SER A 23 18.15 2.16 -0.23
C SER A 23 18.95 2.12 1.07
N ARG A 24 18.45 1.44 2.10
CA ARG A 24 19.14 1.17 3.37
C ARG A 24 19.92 -0.16 3.36
N GLY A 25 20.06 -0.79 2.19
CA GLY A 25 20.78 -2.06 2.03
C GLY A 25 20.02 -3.29 2.58
N ARG A 26 18.71 -3.19 2.78
CA ARG A 26 17.89 -4.25 3.39
C ARG A 26 16.99 -4.92 2.37
N LYS A 27 16.68 -6.19 2.62
CA LYS A 27 15.66 -6.92 1.87
C LYS A 27 14.33 -6.87 2.64
N ALA A 28 13.36 -6.18 2.08
CA ALA A 28 11.98 -6.22 2.57
C ALA A 28 11.26 -7.49 2.07
N LEU A 29 10.85 -8.35 2.99
CA LEU A 29 10.03 -9.54 2.72
C LEU A 29 8.56 -9.25 3.07
N GLY A 30 7.62 -9.96 2.44
CA GLY A 30 6.18 -9.73 2.62
C GLY A 30 5.59 -8.70 1.64
N ASN A 31 4.26 -8.62 1.62
CA ASN A 31 3.50 -7.75 0.70
C ASN A 31 2.51 -6.83 1.45
N LEU A 32 2.46 -6.91 2.78
CA LEU A 32 1.65 -6.01 3.60
C LEU A 32 2.40 -4.70 3.79
N VAL A 33 1.81 -3.61 3.34
CA VAL A 33 2.36 -2.26 3.46
C VAL A 33 2.50 -1.88 4.94
N THR A 34 1.55 -2.32 5.77
CA THR A 34 1.57 -2.07 7.22
C THR A 34 2.82 -2.64 7.86
N GLU A 35 3.14 -3.93 7.62
CA GLU A 35 4.33 -4.58 8.18
C GLU A 35 5.62 -3.90 7.72
N LEU A 36 5.68 -3.52 6.44
CA LEU A 36 6.83 -2.84 5.86
C LEU A 36 7.06 -1.46 6.49
N LEU A 37 6.00 -0.72 6.79
CA LEU A 37 6.06 0.59 7.45
C LEU A 37 6.37 0.46 8.94
N GLU A 38 5.83 -0.54 9.63
CA GLU A 38 6.17 -0.82 11.04
C GLU A 38 7.66 -1.11 11.19
N ALA A 39 8.26 -1.89 10.28
CA ALA A 39 9.70 -2.10 10.27
C ALA A 39 10.50 -0.79 10.11
N LEU A 40 10.03 0.16 9.30
CA LEU A 40 10.67 1.49 9.21
C LEU A 40 10.43 2.34 10.46
N ARG A 41 9.25 2.22 11.09
CA ARG A 41 8.91 2.91 12.35
C ARG A 41 9.84 2.48 13.47
N ASP A 42 10.10 1.18 13.59
CA ASP A 42 10.99 0.60 14.60
C ASP A 42 12.45 1.07 14.41
N GLU A 43 12.82 1.43 13.18
CA GLU A 43 14.10 2.06 12.84
C GLU A 43 14.13 3.58 13.10
N GLY A 44 13.07 4.17 13.65
CA GLY A 44 12.99 5.59 13.95
C GLY A 44 12.64 6.48 12.76
N ALA A 45 12.05 5.94 11.69
CA ALA A 45 11.70 6.72 10.49
C ALA A 45 10.52 7.70 10.67
N GLY A 46 10.01 7.89 11.90
CA GLY A 46 8.96 8.87 12.20
C GLY A 46 7.61 8.55 11.56
N ILE A 47 7.29 7.27 11.37
CA ILE A 47 5.99 6.83 10.84
C ILE A 47 4.92 6.97 11.93
N ASP A 48 3.87 7.73 11.65
CA ASP A 48 2.74 7.92 12.56
C ASP A 48 1.61 6.90 12.36
N ASP A 49 0.69 6.84 13.33
CA ASP A 49 -0.44 5.91 13.28
C ASP A 49 -1.40 6.22 12.13
N ALA A 50 -1.49 7.49 11.70
CA ALA A 50 -2.33 7.89 10.58
C ALA A 50 -1.85 7.29 9.26
N LEU A 51 -0.53 7.22 9.03
CA LEU A 51 0.04 6.56 7.86
C LEU A 51 -0.14 5.04 7.91
N LEU A 52 -0.06 4.44 9.11
CA LEU A 52 -0.33 3.02 9.29
C LEU A 52 -1.79 2.66 9.04
N ASP A 53 -2.74 3.51 9.44
CA ASP A 53 -4.16 3.29 9.14
C ASP A 53 -4.45 3.31 7.64
N ARG A 54 -3.77 4.18 6.90
CA ARG A 54 -3.80 4.20 5.43
C ARG A 54 -3.22 2.91 4.84
N ALA A 55 -2.10 2.43 5.37
CA ALA A 55 -1.51 1.16 4.93
C ALA A 55 -2.45 -0.04 5.20
N ARG A 56 -3.10 -0.08 6.37
CA ARG A 56 -4.12 -1.10 6.70
C ARG A 56 -5.31 -1.04 5.76
N ALA A 57 -5.72 0.16 5.34
CA ALA A 57 -6.79 0.34 4.35
C ALA A 57 -6.39 -0.26 2.99
N LEU A 58 -5.15 0.00 2.53
CA LEU A 58 -4.61 -0.56 1.30
C LEU A 58 -4.43 -2.09 1.36
N ASP A 59 -3.95 -2.62 2.49
CA ASP A 59 -3.74 -4.07 2.67
C ASP A 59 -5.05 -4.87 2.58
N LYS A 60 -6.19 -4.26 2.92
CA LYS A 60 -7.52 -4.87 2.71
C LYS A 60 -7.87 -5.02 1.21
N LEU A 61 -7.29 -4.20 0.34
CA LEU A 61 -7.50 -4.23 -1.12
C LEU A 61 -6.61 -5.29 -1.82
N TYR A 62 -5.65 -5.88 -1.09
CA TYR A 62 -4.69 -6.86 -1.60
C TYR A 62 -5.28 -8.27 -1.81
N ILE A 63 -6.40 -8.59 -1.16
CA ILE A 63 -7.00 -9.93 -1.15
C ILE A 63 -8.06 -10.14 -2.27
N PRO A 64 -8.97 -9.20 -2.58
CA PRO A 64 -10.03 -9.46 -3.57
C PRO A 64 -9.53 -9.42 -5.03
N THR A 65 -8.30 -8.98 -5.27
CA THR A 65 -7.69 -8.85 -6.61
C THR A 65 -6.89 -10.09 -7.03
N ARG A 66 -6.64 -11.03 -6.09
CA ARG A 66 -5.86 -12.26 -6.34
C ARG A 66 -6.70 -13.54 -6.29
N TYR A 67 -7.86 -13.54 -5.63
CA TYR A 67 -8.75 -14.71 -5.56
C TYR A 67 -10.22 -14.29 -5.72
N PRO A 68 -10.85 -14.59 -6.88
CA PRO A 68 -12.29 -14.40 -7.09
C PRO A 68 -13.17 -15.11 -6.03
N ASN A 69 -12.62 -16.11 -5.34
CA ASN A 69 -13.31 -16.91 -4.33
C ASN A 69 -13.58 -16.17 -3.00
N GLY A 70 -13.11 -14.93 -2.84
CA GLY A 70 -13.41 -14.08 -1.67
C GLY A 70 -14.75 -13.36 -1.73
N LEU A 71 -15.45 -13.45 -2.87
CA LEU A 71 -16.73 -12.78 -3.11
C LEU A 71 -17.81 -13.84 -3.28
N ALA A 72 -18.93 -13.68 -2.58
CA ALA A 72 -20.09 -14.56 -2.68
C ALA A 72 -20.84 -14.30 -4.01
N GLY A 73 -20.22 -14.69 -5.14
CA GLY A 73 -20.74 -14.47 -6.50
C GLY A 73 -20.65 -13.02 -7.00
N GLY A 74 -20.32 -12.83 -8.28
CA GLY A 74 -20.15 -11.52 -8.94
C GLY A 74 -18.71 -11.26 -9.41
N ALA A 75 -18.52 -10.34 -10.36
CA ALA A 75 -17.18 -9.97 -10.83
C ALA A 75 -16.53 -9.01 -9.81
N PRO A 76 -15.20 -9.03 -9.61
CA PRO A 76 -14.51 -8.08 -8.72
C PRO A 76 -14.85 -6.60 -9.01
N ALA A 77 -15.10 -6.26 -10.27
CA ALA A 77 -15.51 -4.92 -10.70
C ALA A 77 -16.85 -4.45 -10.09
N ASP A 78 -17.72 -5.37 -9.68
CA ASP A 78 -19.04 -5.07 -9.10
C ASP A 78 -18.94 -4.60 -7.63
N PHE A 79 -17.79 -4.81 -6.99
CA PHE A 79 -17.57 -4.52 -5.57
C PHE A 79 -16.77 -3.24 -5.32
N TYR A 80 -16.12 -2.68 -6.35
CA TYR A 80 -15.28 -1.49 -6.20
C TYR A 80 -15.92 -0.25 -6.81
N THR A 81 -16.08 0.76 -5.97
CA THR A 81 -16.66 2.05 -6.34
C THR A 81 -15.59 3.04 -6.79
N PRO A 82 -15.98 4.09 -7.55
CA PRO A 82 -15.10 5.23 -7.81
C PRO A 82 -14.57 5.90 -6.54
N GLY A 83 -15.36 5.89 -5.45
CA GLY A 83 -14.96 6.47 -4.15
C GLY A 83 -13.83 5.69 -3.50
N GLU A 84 -13.90 4.37 -3.51
CA GLU A 84 -12.84 3.49 -2.98
C GLU A 84 -11.56 3.61 -3.80
N ALA A 85 -11.67 3.64 -5.14
CA ALA A 85 -10.51 3.85 -6.00
C ALA A 85 -9.81 5.18 -5.70
N LYS A 86 -10.58 6.28 -5.56
CA LYS A 86 -10.03 7.60 -5.20
C LYS A 86 -9.37 7.58 -3.82
N ARG A 87 -9.99 6.93 -2.83
CA ARG A 87 -9.41 6.81 -1.49
C ARG A 87 -8.12 6.01 -1.51
N ALA A 88 -8.10 4.86 -2.19
CA ALA A 88 -6.91 4.02 -2.33
C ALA A 88 -5.74 4.77 -2.98
N ILE A 89 -6.01 5.52 -4.06
CA ILE A 89 -4.99 6.35 -4.70
C ILE A 89 -4.44 7.38 -3.71
N ALA A 90 -5.31 8.12 -3.00
CA ALA A 90 -4.88 9.11 -2.03
C ALA A 90 -4.07 8.52 -0.86
N ASP A 91 -4.43 7.31 -0.41
CA ASP A 91 -3.68 6.59 0.63
C ASP A 91 -2.30 6.15 0.12
N ALA A 92 -2.22 5.66 -1.11
CA ALA A 92 -0.96 5.28 -1.73
C ALA A 92 -0.05 6.50 -1.98
N GLU A 93 -0.62 7.62 -2.44
CA GLU A 93 0.12 8.88 -2.64
C GLU A 93 0.74 9.39 -1.34
N ALA A 94 0.00 9.33 -0.22
CA ALA A 94 0.52 9.73 1.08
C ALA A 94 1.75 8.88 1.48
N ILE A 95 1.69 7.56 1.27
CA ILE A 95 2.80 6.66 1.60
C ILE A 95 4.00 6.86 0.65
N VAL A 96 3.74 7.00 -0.65
CA VAL A 96 4.78 7.28 -1.65
C VAL A 96 5.51 8.58 -1.33
N GLU A 97 4.79 9.62 -0.94
CA GLU A 97 5.36 10.93 -0.61
C GLU A 97 6.26 10.86 0.63
N VAL A 98 5.85 10.12 1.67
CA VAL A 98 6.71 9.86 2.83
C VAL A 98 7.97 9.09 2.41
N CYS A 99 7.83 8.06 1.60
CA CYS A 99 8.97 7.27 1.11
C CYS A 99 9.94 8.12 0.28
N ARG A 100 9.45 9.01 -0.59
CA ARG A 100 10.27 9.91 -1.41
C ARG A 100 11.19 10.78 -0.55
N ARG A 101 10.70 11.29 0.57
CA ARG A 101 11.49 12.12 1.51
C ARG A 101 12.58 11.34 2.23
N MET A 102 12.46 10.02 2.31
CA MET A 102 13.44 9.13 2.94
C MET A 102 14.49 8.61 1.98
N LEU A 103 14.22 8.67 0.67
CA LEU A 103 15.18 8.26 -0.34
C LEU A 103 16.24 9.35 -0.52
N PRO A 104 17.52 8.99 -0.70
CA PRO A 104 18.55 9.96 -1.00
C PRO A 104 18.20 10.68 -2.31
N GLY A 105 18.28 12.02 -2.29
CA GLY A 105 18.13 12.84 -3.48
C GLY A 105 19.13 12.38 -4.54
N ARG A 106 18.64 12.17 -5.77
CA ARG A 106 19.50 12.00 -6.93
C ARG A 106 20.09 13.34 -7.34
#